data_AF-A0AAE3GM40-F1
#
_entry.id   AF-A0AAE3GM40-F1
#
_cell.length_a   1.000
_cell.length_b   1.000
_cell.length_c   1.000
_cell.angle_alpha   90.00
_cell.angle_beta   90.00
_cell.angle_gamma   90.00
#
_symmetry.space_group_name_H-M   'P 1'
#
loop_
_entity.id
_entity.type
_entity.pdbx_description
1 polymer ?
#
loop_
_entity_poly.entity_id
_entity_poly.type
_entity_poly.pdbx_seq_one_letter_code
_entity_poly.pdbx_strand_id
1 'polypeptide(L)' 'MKTKNLNIRLSDKRLNKLRVIAAEREKTITQMVEEWIDRLSSPSIG' A
#
# COMPACT_ATOMS: atom_id res chain seq x y z
N MET A 1 -4.49 11.94 -13.81
CA MET A 1 -4.28 10.48 -13.94
C MET A 1 -5.60 9.76 -13.66
N LYS A 2 -5.94 8.68 -14.38
CA LYS A 2 -7.14 7.89 -14.05
C LYS A 2 -6.91 7.23 -12.69
N THR A 3 -7.61 7.69 -11.65
CA THR A 3 -7.56 7.11 -10.31
C THR A 3 -8.29 5.77 -10.30
N LYS A 4 -7.56 4.67 -10.09
CA LYS A 4 -8.15 3.35 -9.81
C LYS A 4 -8.07 3.10 -8.31
N ASN A 5 -9.16 2.67 -7.70
CA ASN A 5 -9.21 2.33 -6.28
C ASN A 5 -8.90 0.85 -6.09
N LEU A 6 -8.08 0.53 -5.08
CA LEU A 6 -7.77 -0.83 -4.68
C LEU A 6 -8.63 -1.19 -3.45
N ASN A 7 -9.58 -2.13 -3.60
CA ASN A 7 -10.34 -2.66 -2.49
C ASN A 7 -9.74 -4.00 -2.04
N ILE A 8 -9.19 -4.05 -0.82
CA ILE A 8 -8.58 -5.26 -0.26
C ILE A 8 -9.36 -5.69 0.98
N ARG A 9 -9.78 -6.95 1.00
CA ARG A 9 -10.34 -7.56 2.22
C ARG A 9 -9.21 -7.93 3.18
N LEU A 10 -9.15 -7.24 4.31
CA LEU A 10 -8.18 -7.45 5.37
C LEU A 10 -8.90 -7.78 6.68
N SER A 11 -8.32 -8.65 7.50
CA SER A 11 -8.74 -8.79 8.91
C SER A 11 -8.31 -7.56 9.71
N ASP A 12 -9.02 -7.23 10.78
CA ASP A 12 -8.71 -6.10 11.67
C ASP A 12 -7.25 -6.08 12.14
N LYS A 13 -6.69 -7.25 12.47
CA LYS A 13 -5.28 -7.40 12.87
C LYS A 13 -4.29 -6.91 11.81
N ARG A 14 -4.59 -7.17 10.53
CA ARG A 14 -3.75 -6.76 9.38
C ARG A 14 -3.91 -5.26 9.14
N LEU A 15 -5.14 -4.74 9.21
CA LEU A 15 -5.40 -3.32 9.08
C LEU A 15 -4.68 -2.52 10.18
N ASN A 16 -4.75 -2.99 11.43
CA ASN A 16 -4.07 -2.33 12.54
C ASN A 16 -2.55 -2.30 12.34
N LYS A 17 -1.96 -3.40 11.86
CA LYS A 17 -0.53 -3.44 11.53
C LYS A 17 -0.15 -2.39 10.48
N LEU A 18 -0.95 -2.22 9.43
CA LEU A 18 -0.73 -1.19 8.41
C LEU A 18 -0.81 0.22 9.02
N ARG A 19 -1.79 0.47 9.91
CA ARG A 19 -1.94 1.77 10.58
C ARG A 19 -0.75 2.11 11.48
N VAL A 20 -0.26 1.13 12.24
CA VAL A 20 0.91 1.32 13.12
C VAL A 20 2.15 1.65 12.28
N ILE A 21 2.43 0.86 11.25
CA ILE A 21 3.59 1.11 10.37
C ILE A 21 3.45 2.47 9.65
N ALA A 22 2.23 2.87 9.30
CA ALA A 22 1.95 4.15 8.66
C ALA A 22 2.26 5.32 9.60
N ALA A 23 1.86 5.20 10.87
CA ALA A 23 2.18 6.17 11.91
C ALA A 23 3.69 6.24 12.18
N GLU A 24 4.38 5.11 12.28
CA GLU A 24 5.83 5.05 12.50
C GLU A 24 6.63 5.68 11.36
N ARG A 25 6.12 5.62 10.13
CA ARG A 25 6.79 6.15 8.93
C ARG A 25 6.31 7.53 8.51
N GLU A 26 5.41 8.14 9.28
CA GLU A 26 4.77 9.43 8.97
C GLU A 26 4.18 9.48 7.55
N LYS A 27 3.63 8.34 7.09
CA LYS A 27 3.10 8.14 5.73
C LYS A 27 1.68 7.63 5.77
N THR A 28 0.90 7.92 4.74
CA THR A 28 -0.42 7.27 4.58
C THR A 28 -0.28 5.81 4.17
N ILE A 29 -1.27 4.99 4.51
CA ILE A 29 -1.33 3.59 4.04
C ILE A 29 -1.27 3.53 2.50
N THR A 30 -1.92 4.48 1.83
CA THR A 30 -1.87 4.63 0.37
C THR A 30 -0.45 4.83 -0.13
N GLN A 31 0.29 5.82 0.39
CA GLN A 31 1.68 6.07 -0.02
C GLN A 31 2.60 4.88 0.25
N MET A 32 2.36 4.17 1.36
CA MET A 32 3.12 2.96 1.68
C MET A 32 2.85 1.85 0.66
N VAL A 33 1.60 1.65 0.26
CA VAL A 33 1.22 0.68 -0.77
C VAL A 33 1.79 1.09 -2.12
N GLU A 34 1.74 2.38 -2.48
CA GLU A 34 2.36 2.90 -3.70
C GLU A 34 3.87 2.65 -3.72
N GLU A 35 4.58 2.96 -2.63
CA GLU A 35 6.02 2.71 -2.50
C GLU A 35 6.34 1.21 -2.56
N TRP A 36 5.50 0.35 -1.98
CA TRP A 36 5.67 -1.10 -2.12
C TRP A 36 5.47 -1.56 -3.56
N ILE A 37 4.46 -1.04 -4.25
CA ILE A 37 4.20 -1.35 -5.66
C ILE A 37 5.37 -0.87 -6.53
N ASP A 38 5.88 0.34 -6.30
CA ASP A 38 7.02 0.90 -7.04
C ASP A 38 8.30 0.06 -6.85
N ARG A 39 8.46 -0.53 -5.66
CA ARG A 39 9.55 -1.46 -5.34
C ARG A 39 9.37 -2.87 -5.89
N LEU A 40 8.17 -3.26 -6.30
CA LEU A 40 8.00 -4.52 -7.03
C LEU A 40 8.71 -4.32 -8.37
N SER A 41 9.89 -4.93 -8.53
CA SER A 41 10.63 -4.93 -9.79
C SER A 41 9.66 -5.30 -10.89
N SER A 42 9.28 -4.34 -11.74
CA SER A 42 8.39 -4.57 -12.86
C SER A 42 8.99 -5.70 -13.69
N PRO A 43 8.40 -6.91 -13.74
CA PRO A 43 8.65 -7.73 -14.91
C PRO A 43 8.15 -6.88 -16.07
N SER A 44 8.95 -6.67 -17.10
CA SER A 44 8.55 -5.85 -18.24
C SER A 44 7.18 -6.32 -18.71
N ILE A 45 6.13 -5.55 -18.40
CA ILE A 45 4.80 -5.78 -18.94
C ILE A 45 4.91 -5.20 -20.34
N GLY A 46 5.38 -6.04 -21.25
CA GLY A 46 5.36 -5.79 -22.70
C GLY A 46 3.93 -5.79 -23.22
#